data_AF-A0A2D4H8E8-F1
#
_entry.id   AF-A0A2D4H8E8-F1
#
_cell.length_a   1.000
_cell.length_b   1.000
_cell.length_c   1.000
_cell.angle_alpha   90.00
_cell.angle_beta   90.00
_cell.angle_gamma   90.00
#
_symmetry.space_group_name_H-M   'P 1'
#
loop_
_entity.id
_entity.type
_entity.pdbx_description
1 polymer ?
#
loop_
_entity_poly.entity_id
_entity_poly.type
_entity_poly.pdbx_seq_one_letter_code
_entity_poly.pdbx_strand_id
1 'polypeptide(L)'
;NEKDETVDHLISGCSKISQTDYLERHNRVAKIIHWKLCQKFGFEYSNKYWEHQVEKVLKNEKVKILWDFRIQTDRHLVHNTPDITIVEKKRVWFIDIAIPGDARIEDKQQEKITQYRDLQIEVEQLWKKK
;
A
#
# COMPACT_ATOMS: atom_id res chain seq x y z
N ASN A 1 -21.48 18.64 34.04
CA ASN A 1 -21.72 17.69 32.95
C ASN A 1 -20.40 17.38 32.28
N GLU A 2 -19.93 16.18 32.59
CA GLU A 2 -18.74 15.54 32.07
C GLU A 2 -18.71 15.57 30.55
N LYS A 3 -17.54 15.89 29.99
CA LYS A 3 -17.26 15.56 28.60
C LYS A 3 -17.00 14.06 28.60
N ASP A 4 -17.86 13.30 27.92
CA ASP A 4 -17.60 11.89 27.59
C ASP A 4 -16.22 11.80 26.92
N GLU A 5 -15.22 11.40 27.69
CA GLU A 5 -13.92 11.04 27.16
C GLU A 5 -14.12 9.76 26.34
N THR A 6 -14.26 9.95 25.03
CA THR A 6 -14.39 8.83 24.11
C THR A 6 -13.08 8.04 24.18
N VAL A 7 -13.16 6.70 24.10
CA VAL A 7 -11.99 5.80 24.09
C VAL A 7 -10.93 6.25 23.07
N ASP A 8 -11.37 6.88 21.98
CA ASP A 8 -10.54 7.50 20.96
C ASP A 8 -9.65 8.64 21.48
N HIS A 9 -10.09 9.42 22.47
CA HIS A 9 -9.35 10.51 23.10
C HIS A 9 -8.28 10.02 24.10
N LEU A 10 -8.55 8.90 24.78
CA LEU A 10 -7.60 8.21 25.67
C LEU A 10 -6.50 7.48 24.88
N ILE A 11 -6.86 6.87 23.74
CA ILE A 11 -5.90 6.15 22.87
C ILE A 11 -5.07 7.12 22.02
N SER A 12 -5.65 8.25 21.59
CA SER A 12 -4.91 9.30 20.86
C SER A 12 -3.96 10.12 21.75
N GLY A 13 -4.08 10.03 23.08
CA GLY A 13 -3.20 10.72 24.03
C GLY A 13 -1.75 10.23 24.03
N CYS A 14 -1.48 8.99 23.60
CA CYS A 14 -0.12 8.48 23.45
C CYS A 14 0.23 8.32 21.97
N SER A 15 0.63 9.44 21.35
CA SER A 15 0.98 9.52 19.93
C SER A 15 1.93 8.42 19.44
N LYS A 16 2.82 7.92 20.31
CA LYS A 16 3.74 6.81 19.99
C LYS A 16 3.04 5.45 19.91
N ILE A 17 2.13 5.13 20.84
CA ILE A 17 1.42 3.84 20.88
C ILE A 17 0.37 3.77 19.75
N SER A 18 -0.34 4.87 19.52
CA SER A 18 -1.30 4.96 18.42
C SER A 18 -0.61 4.83 17.04
N GLN A 19 0.59 5.41 16.88
CA GLN A 19 1.39 5.26 15.65
C GLN A 19 1.92 3.84 15.45
N THR A 20 2.38 3.16 16.52
CA THR A 20 2.85 1.77 16.41
C THR A 20 1.72 0.82 16.06
N ASP A 21 0.55 0.97 16.69
CA ASP A 21 -0.62 0.12 16.43
C ASP A 21 -1.15 0.33 15.01
N TYR A 22 -1.16 1.58 14.54
CA TYR A 22 -1.52 1.90 13.17
C TYR A 22 -0.57 1.24 12.16
N LEU A 23 0.75 1.36 12.39
CA LEU A 23 1.77 0.78 11.51
C LEU A 23 1.70 -0.75 11.49
N GLU A 24 1.45 -1.38 12.64
CA GLU A 24 1.31 -2.83 12.73
C GLU A 24 0.09 -3.32 11.94
N ARG A 25 -1.06 -2.65 12.11
CA ARG A 25 -2.28 -2.97 11.35
C ARG A 25 -2.05 -2.78 9.84
N HIS A 26 -1.39 -1.68 9.45
CA HIS A 26 -1.04 -1.39 8.07
C HIS A 26 -0.20 -2.51 7.45
N ASN A 27 0.89 -2.86 8.11
CA ASN A 27 1.81 -3.89 7.65
C ASN A 27 1.15 -5.27 7.59
N ARG A 28 0.25 -5.58 8.55
CA ARG A 28 -0.51 -6.83 8.55
C ARG A 28 -1.45 -6.92 7.35
N VAL A 29 -2.21 -5.85 7.06
CA VAL A 29 -3.11 -5.80 5.90
C VAL A 29 -2.31 -5.94 4.60
N ALA A 30 -1.23 -5.16 4.47
CA ALA A 30 -0.34 -5.22 3.31
C ALA A 30 0.20 -6.64 3.09
N LYS A 31 0.68 -7.29 4.14
CA LYS A 31 1.20 -8.67 4.09
C LYS A 31 0.14 -9.67 3.62
N ILE A 32 -1.10 -9.53 4.08
CA ILE A 32 -2.22 -10.39 3.65
C ILE A 32 -2.54 -10.16 2.17
N ILE A 33 -2.53 -8.91 1.71
CA ILE A 33 -2.74 -8.59 0.28
C ILE A 33 -1.64 -9.22 -0.55
N HIS A 34 -0.37 -9.05 -0.19
CA HIS A 34 0.74 -9.68 -0.88
C HIS A 34 0.61 -11.21 -0.93
N TRP A 35 0.27 -11.87 0.18
CA TRP A 35 0.01 -13.31 0.21
C TRP A 35 -1.10 -13.72 -0.77
N LYS A 36 -2.20 -12.96 -0.83
CA LYS A 36 -3.29 -13.20 -1.80
C LYS A 36 -2.85 -12.97 -3.26
N LEU A 37 -1.98 -12.00 -3.51
CA LEU A 37 -1.43 -11.78 -4.84
C LEU A 37 -0.50 -12.93 -5.27
N CYS A 38 0.32 -13.46 -4.35
CA CYS A 38 1.12 -14.66 -4.62
C CYS A 38 0.23 -15.84 -5.05
N GLN A 39 -0.85 -16.09 -4.31
CA GLN A 39 -1.84 -17.12 -4.65
C GLN A 39 -2.46 -16.89 -6.04
N LYS A 40 -2.92 -15.67 -6.31
CA LYS A 40 -3.59 -15.30 -7.57
C LYS A 40 -2.68 -15.48 -8.79
N PHE A 41 -1.40 -15.14 -8.65
CA PHE A 41 -0.46 -15.12 -9.76
C PHE A 41 0.45 -16.34 -9.84
N GLY A 42 0.25 -17.33 -8.96
CA GLY A 42 0.99 -18.60 -8.96
C GLY A 42 2.44 -18.47 -8.50
N PHE A 43 2.75 -17.52 -7.62
CA PHE A 43 4.03 -17.48 -6.92
C PHE A 43 4.04 -18.47 -5.77
N GLU A 44 5.21 -18.76 -5.21
CA GLU A 44 5.29 -19.51 -3.96
C GLU A 44 4.63 -18.73 -2.82
N TYR A 45 3.87 -19.43 -1.99
CA TYR A 45 3.20 -18.85 -0.83
C TYR A 45 3.08 -19.91 0.27
N SER A 46 3.06 -19.44 1.53
CA SER A 46 2.83 -20.31 2.69
C SER A 46 1.36 -20.74 2.78
N ASN A 47 1.08 -21.92 3.33
CA ASN A 47 -0.30 -22.38 3.50
C ASN A 47 -1.12 -21.43 4.40
N LYS A 48 -0.46 -20.82 5.40
CA LYS A 48 -1.06 -19.89 6.36
C LYS A 48 -0.51 -18.48 6.16
N TYR A 49 -1.37 -17.45 6.20
CA TYR A 49 -0.96 -16.07 5.93
C TYR A 49 0.04 -15.51 6.95
N TRP A 50 0.01 -15.97 8.21
CA TRP A 50 0.91 -15.47 9.26
C TRP A 50 2.35 -15.95 9.07
N GLU A 51 2.55 -17.12 8.44
CA GLU A 51 3.86 -17.69 8.07
C GLU A 51 4.42 -17.08 6.78
N HIS A 52 3.61 -16.30 6.04
CA HIS A 52 4.02 -15.73 4.75
C HIS A 52 5.25 -14.84 4.92
N GLN A 53 6.21 -14.93 4.01
CA GLN A 53 7.36 -14.02 3.97
C GLN A 53 7.17 -13.10 2.77
N VAL A 54 7.27 -11.80 3.02
CA VAL A 54 7.11 -10.80 1.96
C VAL A 54 8.43 -10.65 1.23
N GLU A 55 8.40 -10.82 -0.09
CA GLU A 55 9.54 -10.60 -0.95
C GLU A 55 9.45 -9.22 -1.61
N LYS A 56 10.57 -8.49 -1.64
CA LYS A 56 10.58 -7.14 -2.24
C LYS A 56 10.22 -7.16 -3.73
N VAL A 57 10.61 -8.22 -4.43
CA VAL A 57 10.40 -8.35 -5.87
C VAL A 57 10.06 -9.79 -6.19
N LEU A 58 8.85 -10.01 -6.68
CA LEU A 58 8.44 -11.28 -7.29
C LEU A 58 8.28 -11.07 -8.79
N LYS A 59 8.79 -12.00 -9.59
CA LYS A 59 8.67 -11.93 -11.05
C LYS A 59 8.49 -13.32 -11.64
N ASN A 60 7.49 -13.47 -12.49
CA ASN A 60 7.36 -14.59 -13.39
C ASN A 60 7.22 -14.08 -14.84
N GLU A 61 6.86 -14.96 -15.77
CA GLU A 61 6.73 -14.60 -17.19
C GLU A 61 5.63 -13.55 -17.47
N LYS A 62 4.59 -13.48 -16.63
CA LYS A 62 3.37 -12.71 -16.89
C LYS A 62 3.27 -11.44 -16.04
N VAL A 63 3.79 -11.49 -14.81
CA VAL A 63 3.62 -10.43 -13.81
C VAL A 63 4.87 -10.21 -12.97
N LYS A 64 5.08 -8.96 -12.56
CA LYS A 64 6.03 -8.56 -11.54
C LYS A 64 5.28 -7.90 -10.38
N ILE A 65 5.49 -8.35 -9.16
CA ILE A 65 4.99 -7.70 -7.94
C ILE A 65 6.17 -7.02 -7.27
N LEU A 66 6.01 -5.75 -6.92
CA LEU A 66 6.99 -4.96 -6.19
C LEU A 66 6.38 -4.55 -4.85
N TRP A 67 7.11 -4.75 -3.77
CA TRP A 67 6.71 -4.36 -2.44
C TRP A 67 7.58 -3.20 -1.94
N ASP A 68 6.95 -2.10 -1.50
CA ASP A 68 7.60 -0.90 -0.98
C ASP A 68 8.79 -0.47 -1.84
N PHE A 69 8.56 -0.47 -3.16
CA PHE A 69 9.60 -0.25 -4.16
C PHE A 69 9.45 1.12 -4.79
N ARG A 70 10.46 1.97 -4.57
CA ARG A 70 10.48 3.31 -5.15
C ARG A 70 10.64 3.25 -6.67
N ILE A 71 9.68 3.81 -7.39
CA ILE A 71 9.71 3.90 -8.84
C ILE A 71 10.48 5.16 -9.23
N GLN A 72 11.63 4.97 -9.89
CA GLN A 72 12.39 6.08 -10.45
C GLN A 72 11.70 6.61 -11.70
N THR A 73 11.37 7.90 -11.68
CA THR A 73 10.73 8.65 -12.75
C THR A 73 11.66 9.76 -13.24
N ASP A 74 11.45 10.26 -14.45
CA ASP A 74 12.28 11.34 -15.02
C ASP A 74 12.06 12.64 -14.24
N ARG A 75 10.84 12.85 -13.73
CA ARG A 75 10.53 13.94 -12.80
C ARG A 75 10.70 13.49 -11.35
N HIS A 76 11.08 14.43 -10.48
CA HIS A 76 11.04 14.19 -9.05
C HIS A 76 9.58 14.20 -8.56
N LEU A 77 9.07 13.05 -8.14
CA LEU A 77 7.77 12.92 -7.50
C LEU A 77 7.96 12.69 -6.00
N VAL A 78 7.18 13.41 -5.19
CA VAL A 78 7.14 13.24 -3.73
C VAL A 78 6.56 11.86 -3.38
N HIS A 79 5.56 11.41 -4.13
CA HIS A 79 4.87 10.13 -3.94
C HIS A 79 5.17 9.18 -5.10
N ASN A 80 6.20 8.35 -4.93
CA ASN A 80 6.61 7.36 -5.93
C ASN A 80 6.95 5.99 -5.36
N THR A 81 6.46 5.69 -4.15
CA THR A 81 6.65 4.40 -3.48
C THR A 81 5.28 3.87 -3.02
N PRO A 82 4.50 3.26 -3.93
CA PRO A 82 3.30 2.52 -3.53
C PRO A 82 3.67 1.34 -2.63
N ASP A 83 2.78 0.98 -1.69
CA ASP A 83 2.97 -0.21 -0.84
C ASP A 83 3.16 -1.47 -1.69
N ILE A 84 2.33 -1.63 -2.72
CA ILE A 84 2.44 -2.73 -3.68
C ILE A 84 2.22 -2.22 -5.10
N THR A 85 3.13 -2.57 -6.01
CA THR A 85 2.97 -2.35 -7.45
C THR A 85 2.88 -3.67 -8.19
N ILE A 86 1.87 -3.86 -9.02
CA ILE A 86 1.70 -5.02 -9.88
C ILE A 86 1.92 -4.58 -11.33
N VAL A 87 2.90 -5.18 -12.00
CA VAL A 87 3.24 -4.89 -13.39
C VAL A 87 2.90 -6.09 -14.25
N GLU A 88 1.83 -5.96 -15.03
CA GLU A 88 1.44 -6.92 -16.06
C GLU A 88 1.91 -6.45 -17.44
N LYS A 89 1.72 -7.28 -18.47
CA LYS A 89 2.10 -6.94 -19.84
C LYS A 89 1.43 -5.65 -20.33
N LYS A 90 0.14 -5.45 -20.03
CA LYS A 90 -0.67 -4.32 -20.51
C LYS A 90 -1.11 -3.33 -19.44
N ARG A 91 -1.00 -3.69 -18.15
CA ARG A 91 -1.55 -2.90 -17.04
C ARG A 91 -0.55 -2.80 -15.91
N VAL A 92 -0.64 -1.69 -15.18
CA VAL A 92 0.09 -1.47 -13.94
C VAL A 92 -0.94 -1.11 -12.88
N TRP A 93 -0.81 -1.70 -11.70
CA TRP A 93 -1.66 -1.40 -10.56
C TRP A 93 -0.78 -0.88 -9.43
N PHE A 94 -1.15 0.27 -8.87
CA PHE A 94 -0.62 0.76 -7.61
C PHE A 94 -1.65 0.49 -6.52
N ILE A 95 -1.22 -0.14 -5.44
CA ILE A 95 -2.04 -0.41 -4.27
C ILE A 95 -1.36 0.29 -3.11
N ASP A 96 -2.11 1.16 -2.46
CA ASP A 96 -1.67 1.95 -1.33
C ASP A 96 -2.72 1.83 -0.22
N ILE A 97 -2.28 1.49 0.98
CA ILE A 97 -3.12 1.02 2.08
C ILE A 97 -3.26 2.15 3.09
N ALA A 98 -4.49 2.38 3.54
CA ALA A 98 -4.80 3.37 4.57
C ALA A 98 -5.67 2.72 5.64
N ILE A 99 -5.43 3.01 6.92
CA ILE A 99 -6.27 2.56 8.03
C ILE A 99 -6.78 3.77 8.83
N PRO A 100 -7.59 4.66 8.23
CA PRO A 100 -8.06 5.87 8.91
C PRO A 100 -8.94 5.55 10.13
N GLY A 101 -8.84 6.36 11.19
CA GLY A 101 -9.73 6.34 12.35
C GLY A 101 -11.05 7.08 12.11
N ASP A 102 -11.79 6.69 11.07
CA ASP A 102 -13.20 7.05 10.81
C ASP A 102 -13.57 8.47 10.34
N ALA A 103 -12.91 9.57 10.75
CA ALA A 103 -13.45 10.92 10.43
C ALA A 103 -13.00 11.56 9.09
N ARG A 104 -12.01 11.01 8.37
CA ARG A 104 -11.40 11.65 7.17
C ARG A 104 -11.00 10.66 6.06
N ILE A 105 -11.77 9.59 5.90
CA ILE A 105 -11.46 8.51 4.94
C ILE A 105 -11.47 9.05 3.50
N GLU A 106 -12.50 9.82 3.16
CA GLU A 106 -12.73 10.34 1.81
C GLU A 106 -11.64 11.35 1.39
N ASP A 107 -11.32 12.31 2.27
CA ASP A 107 -10.25 13.29 2.03
C ASP A 107 -8.90 12.60 1.81
N LYS A 108 -8.55 11.64 2.68
CA LYS A 108 -7.29 10.87 2.55
C LYS A 108 -7.25 10.04 1.27
N GLN A 109 -8.38 9.51 0.83
CA GLN A 109 -8.47 8.76 -0.41
C GLN A 109 -8.27 9.67 -1.63
N GLN A 110 -8.92 10.84 -1.66
CA GLN A 110 -8.77 11.81 -2.75
C GLN A 110 -7.35 12.37 -2.84
N GLU A 111 -6.72 12.63 -1.70
CA GLU A 111 -5.31 13.05 -1.63
C GLU A 111 -4.40 12.00 -2.25
N LYS A 112 -4.55 10.72 -1.88
CA LYS A 112 -3.78 9.62 -2.45
C LYS A 112 -4.02 9.44 -3.96
N ILE A 113 -5.28 9.51 -4.42
CA ILE A 113 -5.60 9.43 -5.85
C ILE A 113 -4.89 10.54 -6.62
N THR A 114 -4.93 11.77 -6.10
CA THR A 114 -4.28 12.92 -6.73
C THR A 114 -2.77 12.74 -6.78
N GLN A 115 -2.14 12.31 -5.68
CA GLN A 115 -0.70 12.08 -5.60
C GLN A 115 -0.22 10.99 -6.56
N TYR A 116 -0.95 9.89 -6.68
CA TYR A 116 -0.58 8.77 -7.56
C TYR A 116 -0.93 9.01 -9.04
N ARG A 117 -1.69 10.06 -9.36
CA ARG A 117 -2.01 10.42 -10.75
C ARG A 117 -0.77 10.81 -11.54
N ASP A 118 0.12 11.59 -10.94
CA ASP A 118 1.38 11.99 -11.58
C ASP A 118 2.30 10.77 -11.79
N LEU A 119 2.36 9.88 -10.81
CA LEU A 119 3.10 8.63 -10.92
C LEU A 119 2.55 7.74 -12.05
N GLN A 120 1.23 7.66 -12.19
CA GLN A 120 0.59 6.93 -13.29
C GLN A 120 1.05 7.46 -14.65
N ILE A 121 1.01 8.78 -14.85
CA ILE A 121 1.41 9.41 -16.12
C ILE A 121 2.87 9.11 -16.44
N GLU A 122 3.77 9.27 -15.48
CA GLU A 122 5.20 8.99 -15.68
C GLU A 122 5.43 7.51 -15.99
N VAL A 123 4.75 6.59 -15.29
CA VAL A 123 4.91 5.14 -15.52
C VAL A 123 4.34 4.70 -16.87
N GLU A 124 3.20 5.24 -17.31
CA GLU A 124 2.64 4.99 -18.64
C GLU A 124 3.63 5.38 -19.75
N GLN A 125 4.29 6.53 -19.59
CA GLN A 125 5.32 7.01 -20.53
C GLN A 125 6.59 6.14 -20.48
N LEU A 126 7.15 5.93 -19.29
CA LEU A 126 8.40 5.20 -19.08
C LEU A 126 8.31 3.75 -19.55
N TRP A 127 7.22 3.07 -19.21
CA TRP A 127 7.05 1.65 -19.52
C TRP A 127 6.26 1.40 -20.80
N LYS A 128 5.92 2.48 -21.54
CA LYS A 128 5.20 2.44 -22.82
C LYS A 128 3.91 1.61 -22.74
N LYS A 129 3.17 1.79 -21.64
CA LYS A 129 1.88 1.12 -21.40
C LYS A 129 0.80 2.05 -21.94
N LYS A 130 0.35 1.80 -23.17
CA LYS A 130 -0.83 2.42 -23.78
C LYS A 130 -1.99 1.44 -23.81
#